data_AF-A0A8S8XS44-F1
#
_entry.id   AF-A0A8S8XS44-F1
#
_cell.length_a   1.000
_cell.length_b   1.000
_cell.length_c   1.000
_cell.angle_alpha   90.00
_cell.angle_beta   90.00
_cell.angle_gamma   90.00
#
_symmetry.space_group_name_H-M   'P 1'
#
loop_
_entity.id
_entity.type
_entity.pdbx_description
1 polymer ?
#
loop_
_entity_poly.entity_id
_entity_poly.type
_entity_poly.pdbx_seq_one_letter_code
_entity_poly.pdbx_strand_id
1 'polypeptide(L)'
;MLVTIAHQDDETVNGAGCAFADPPQDDTVEGSIGYSGLSASDSSPANFDFQLDWHNSTLIDTTVSNMTKSEIQMMLDGGGLGLGDYELILGVTVQNGGGAFCTSDDTGQDVDYKIELVSLEYTITAV
;
A
#
# COMPACT_ATOMS: atom_id res chain seq x y z
N MET A 1 -10.41 3.05 0.57
CA MET A 1 -10.02 2.40 -0.69
C MET A 1 -8.78 1.60 -0.40
N LEU A 2 -8.82 0.31 -0.68
CA LEU A 2 -7.73 -0.61 -0.43
C LEU A 2 -6.93 -0.79 -1.71
N VAL A 3 -5.62 -0.66 -1.61
CA VAL A 3 -4.68 -0.97 -2.67
C VAL A 3 -3.86 -2.16 -2.21
N THR A 4 -3.87 -3.23 -2.99
CA THR A 4 -3.02 -4.40 -2.77
C THR A 4 -1.99 -4.45 -3.88
N ILE A 5 -0.73 -4.58 -3.52
CA ILE A 5 0.39 -4.70 -4.44
C ILE A 5 1.02 -6.08 -4.23
N ALA A 6 1.17 -6.80 -5.32
CA ALA A 6 1.91 -8.05 -5.37
C ALA A 6 3.08 -7.89 -6.33
N HIS A 7 4.24 -8.36 -5.91
CA HIS A 7 5.44 -8.37 -6.73
C HIS A 7 6.27 -9.59 -6.39
N GLN A 8 7.17 -9.96 -7.28
CA GLN A 8 8.05 -11.11 -7.11
C GLN A 8 9.47 -10.66 -7.37
N ASP A 9 10.32 -11.00 -6.42
CA ASP A 9 11.76 -10.92 -6.57
C ASP A 9 12.30 -12.32 -6.88
N ASP A 10 12.80 -12.52 -8.09
CA ASP A 10 13.37 -13.78 -8.56
C ASP A 10 14.82 -13.65 -9.00
N GLU A 11 15.55 -12.66 -8.44
CA GLU A 11 16.96 -12.43 -8.72
C GLU A 11 17.78 -13.72 -8.51
N THR A 12 18.63 -14.02 -9.49
CA THR A 12 19.56 -15.14 -9.41
C THR A 12 21.00 -14.69 -9.48
N VAL A 13 21.85 -15.25 -8.61
CA VAL A 13 23.29 -15.03 -8.63
C VAL A 13 24.00 -16.34 -8.96
N ASN A 14 24.71 -16.38 -10.09
CA ASN A 14 25.33 -17.60 -10.63
C ASN A 14 26.80 -17.37 -11.03
N GLY A 15 27.65 -18.40 -10.90
CA GLY A 15 29.06 -18.35 -11.32
C GLY A 15 30.05 -19.02 -10.37
N ALA A 16 31.28 -19.19 -10.85
CA ALA A 16 32.35 -19.87 -10.10
C ALA A 16 32.86 -19.07 -8.88
N GLY A 17 32.59 -17.76 -8.82
CA GLY A 17 32.99 -16.88 -7.72
C GLY A 17 31.96 -16.73 -6.60
N CYS A 18 30.76 -17.32 -6.71
CA CYS A 18 29.62 -16.86 -5.92
C CYS A 18 29.56 -17.35 -4.48
N ALA A 19 30.52 -18.16 -4.06
CA ALA A 19 30.70 -18.52 -2.65
C ALA A 19 31.06 -17.30 -1.77
N PHE A 20 31.55 -16.20 -2.35
CA PHE A 20 31.89 -14.96 -1.66
C PHE A 20 31.16 -13.72 -2.24
N ALA A 21 30.16 -13.94 -3.09
CA ALA A 21 29.35 -12.86 -3.63
C ALA A 21 28.24 -12.48 -2.66
N ASP A 22 27.71 -11.28 -2.82
CA ASP A 22 26.46 -10.90 -2.17
C ASP A 22 25.33 -11.76 -2.76
N PRO A 23 24.44 -12.32 -1.91
CA PRO A 23 23.31 -13.11 -2.36
C PRO A 23 22.32 -12.24 -3.13
N PRO A 24 21.29 -12.83 -3.78
CA PRO A 24 20.14 -12.08 -4.28
C PRO A 24 19.63 -11.07 -3.23
N GLN A 25 19.26 -9.87 -3.67
CA GLN A 25 18.81 -8.75 -2.86
C GLN A 25 17.40 -8.35 -3.30
N ASP A 26 16.44 -8.49 -2.38
CA ASP A 26 15.05 -8.18 -2.67
C ASP A 26 14.84 -6.73 -3.15
N ASP A 27 14.17 -6.57 -4.29
CA ASP A 27 13.66 -5.29 -4.77
C ASP A 27 12.60 -4.70 -3.84
N THR A 28 12.60 -3.37 -3.69
CA THR A 28 11.57 -2.68 -2.89
C THR A 28 10.57 -1.97 -3.80
N VAL A 29 9.30 -2.34 -3.68
CA VAL A 29 8.19 -1.64 -4.35
C VAL A 29 7.53 -0.67 -3.37
N GLU A 30 7.28 0.54 -3.84
CA GLU A 30 6.54 1.58 -3.13
C GLU A 30 5.24 1.88 -3.89
N GLY A 31 4.15 2.03 -3.14
CA GLY A 31 2.87 2.49 -3.65
C GLY A 31 2.38 3.70 -2.87
N SER A 32 1.87 4.70 -3.56
CA SER A 32 1.17 5.82 -2.93
C SER A 32 -0.10 6.18 -3.68
N ILE A 33 -1.16 6.48 -2.95
CA ILE A 33 -2.43 6.92 -3.49
C ILE A 33 -2.80 8.29 -2.90
N GLY A 34 -3.22 9.22 -3.76
CA GLY A 34 -3.64 10.57 -3.39
C GLY A 34 -5.05 10.91 -3.85
N TYR A 35 -5.79 11.65 -3.01
CA TYR A 35 -7.05 12.30 -3.37
C TYR A 35 -7.30 13.54 -2.52
N SER A 36 -7.55 14.70 -3.15
CA SER A 36 -8.00 15.94 -2.50
C SER A 36 -7.22 16.33 -1.22
N GLY A 37 -5.91 16.09 -1.20
CA GLY A 37 -5.03 16.39 -0.06
C GLY A 37 -4.92 15.29 1.00
N LEU A 38 -5.65 14.19 0.85
CA LEU A 38 -5.43 12.94 1.58
C LEU A 38 -4.47 12.06 0.78
N SER A 39 -3.62 11.32 1.50
CA SER A 39 -2.72 10.35 0.89
C SER A 39 -2.47 9.17 1.82
N ALA A 40 -2.27 8.00 1.23
CA ALA A 40 -1.77 6.82 1.92
C ALA A 40 -0.65 6.21 1.07
N SER A 41 0.33 5.64 1.72
CA SER A 41 1.48 5.04 1.04
C SER A 41 2.05 3.93 1.90
N ASP A 42 2.64 2.95 1.25
CA ASP A 42 3.44 1.93 1.90
C ASP A 42 4.53 1.43 0.93
N SER A 43 5.54 0.78 1.48
CA SER A 43 6.67 0.25 0.71
C SER A 43 7.17 -1.02 1.34
N SER A 44 7.42 -2.05 0.53
CA SER A 44 7.83 -3.34 1.04
C SER A 44 8.60 -4.15 -0.01
N PRO A 45 9.61 -4.94 0.41
CA PRO A 45 10.25 -5.94 -0.43
C PRO A 45 9.41 -7.21 -0.62
N ALA A 46 8.24 -7.29 0.01
CA ALA A 46 7.24 -8.34 -0.18
C ALA A 46 5.88 -7.73 -0.51
N ASN A 47 4.92 -8.57 -0.93
CA ASN A 47 3.52 -8.17 -1.13
C ASN A 47 2.98 -7.40 0.08
N PHE A 48 2.21 -6.36 -0.21
CA PHE A 48 1.67 -5.47 0.82
C PHE A 48 0.34 -4.85 0.40
N ASP A 49 -0.37 -4.31 1.38
CA ASP A 49 -1.59 -3.56 1.15
C ASP A 49 -1.64 -2.32 2.03
N PHE A 50 -2.27 -1.27 1.52
CA PHE A 50 -2.47 -0.03 2.25
C PHE A 50 -3.82 0.58 1.89
N GLN A 51 -4.36 1.35 2.83
CA GLN A 51 -5.70 1.89 2.73
C GLN A 51 -5.71 3.41 2.85
N LEU A 52 -6.42 4.05 1.92
CA LEU A 52 -6.80 5.45 2.01
C LEU A 52 -8.24 5.56 2.52
N ASP A 53 -8.40 6.13 3.71
CA ASP A 53 -9.70 6.41 4.30
C ASP A 53 -10.11 7.87 4.10
N TRP A 54 -11.35 8.08 3.65
CA TRP A 54 -11.99 9.40 3.52
C TRP A 54 -12.95 9.70 4.67
N HIS A 55 -13.12 8.75 5.59
CA HIS A 55 -13.99 8.88 6.76
C HIS A 55 -13.17 9.12 8.02
N ASN A 56 -13.79 9.71 9.04
CA ASN A 56 -13.14 9.91 10.33
C ASN A 56 -13.17 8.60 11.15
N SER A 57 -12.15 7.77 10.99
CA SER A 57 -11.99 6.50 11.70
C SER A 57 -11.85 6.63 13.22
N THR A 58 -11.55 7.83 13.76
CA THR A 58 -11.48 8.05 15.22
C THR A 58 -12.84 7.93 15.93
N LEU A 59 -13.93 7.95 15.16
CA LEU A 59 -15.29 7.77 15.66
C LEU A 59 -15.69 6.29 15.78
N ILE A 60 -14.89 5.38 15.22
CA ILE A 60 -15.15 3.94 15.28
C ILE A 60 -14.80 3.45 16.68
N ASP A 61 -15.67 2.62 17.25
CA ASP A 61 -15.53 2.05 18.61
C ASP A 61 -15.38 3.08 19.73
N THR A 62 -15.84 4.33 19.52
CA THR A 62 -15.81 5.39 20.53
C THR A 62 -17.20 5.90 20.91
N THR A 63 -17.31 6.45 22.12
CA THR A 63 -18.49 7.22 22.54
C THR A 63 -18.18 8.70 22.38
N VAL A 64 -18.95 9.37 21.54
CA VAL A 64 -18.84 10.82 21.33
C VAL A 64 -19.99 11.55 22.01
N SER A 65 -19.70 12.72 22.57
CA SER A 65 -20.68 13.58 23.25
C SER A 65 -20.78 14.93 22.53
N ASN A 66 -21.89 15.64 22.74
CA ASN A 66 -22.16 16.94 22.12
C ASN A 66 -22.22 16.93 20.58
N MET A 67 -22.57 15.78 19.99
CA MET A 67 -22.78 15.63 18.55
C MET A 67 -24.15 14.99 18.31
N THR A 68 -24.84 15.46 17.28
CA THR A 68 -26.05 14.83 16.77
C THR A 68 -25.71 13.58 15.96
N LYS A 69 -26.67 12.67 15.84
CA LYS A 69 -26.53 11.49 14.98
C LYS A 69 -26.13 11.87 13.54
N SER A 70 -26.73 12.94 13.00
CA SER A 70 -26.45 13.40 11.64
C SER A 70 -25.01 13.90 11.47
N GLU A 71 -24.42 14.53 12.50
CA GLU A 71 -23.03 14.97 12.46
C GLU A 71 -22.06 13.78 12.48
N ILE A 72 -22.35 12.74 13.28
CA ILE A 72 -21.58 11.50 13.31
C ILE A 72 -21.64 10.81 11.95
N GLN A 73 -22.84 10.68 11.37
CA GLN A 73 -23.02 10.08 10.04
C GLN A 73 -22.24 10.85 8.96
N MET A 74 -22.30 12.18 8.97
CA MET A 74 -21.55 12.99 8.00
C MET A 74 -20.03 12.77 8.08
N MET A 75 -19.50 12.56 9.28
CA MET A 75 -18.07 12.27 9.48
C MET A 75 -17.68 10.84 9.09
N LEU A 76 -18.58 9.87 9.25
CA LEU A 76 -18.35 8.45 8.90
C LEU A 76 -18.61 8.15 7.41
N ASP A 77 -19.59 8.82 6.81
CA ASP A 77 -19.91 8.67 5.39
C ASP A 77 -18.89 9.40 4.50
N GLY A 78 -18.04 10.26 5.08
CA GLY A 78 -17.12 11.13 4.35
C GLY A 78 -17.80 12.25 3.55
N GLY A 79 -19.14 12.31 3.60
CA GLY A 79 -19.97 13.27 2.87
C GLY A 79 -19.84 13.08 1.35
N GLY A 80 -18.98 13.89 0.72
CA GLY A 80 -18.62 13.80 -0.71
C GLY A 80 -17.13 13.50 -0.95
N LEU A 81 -16.35 13.37 0.11
CA LEU A 81 -14.98 12.86 0.03
C LEU A 81 -15.06 11.37 -0.31
N GLY A 82 -14.27 10.91 -1.27
CA GLY A 82 -14.40 9.53 -1.78
C GLY A 82 -14.79 9.44 -3.26
N LEU A 83 -15.21 10.55 -3.88
CA LEU A 83 -15.66 10.58 -5.28
C LEU A 83 -14.76 11.49 -6.12
N GLY A 84 -14.26 10.97 -7.24
CA GLY A 84 -13.47 11.74 -8.20
C GLY A 84 -12.25 10.97 -8.67
N ASP A 85 -11.28 11.71 -9.19
CA ASP A 85 -10.05 11.15 -9.73
C ASP A 85 -9.03 10.91 -8.61
N TYR A 86 -8.45 9.72 -8.62
CA TYR A 86 -7.38 9.31 -7.71
C TYR A 86 -6.09 9.17 -8.51
N GLU A 87 -4.98 9.54 -7.88
CA GLU A 87 -3.65 9.31 -8.44
C GLU A 87 -2.98 8.16 -7.68
N LEU A 88 -2.68 7.07 -8.38
CA LEU A 88 -1.84 5.98 -7.87
C LEU A 88 -0.45 6.14 -8.49
N ILE A 89 0.58 6.23 -7.65
CA ILE A 89 1.98 6.27 -8.04
C ILE A 89 2.63 4.99 -7.53
N LEU A 90 3.31 4.28 -8.43
CA LEU A 90 4.11 3.10 -8.12
C LEU A 90 5.57 3.42 -8.40
N GLY A 91 6.44 3.07 -7.45
CA GLY A 91 7.90 3.19 -7.55
C GLY A 91 8.55 1.84 -7.30
N VAL A 92 9.66 1.57 -7.99
CA VAL A 92 10.47 0.37 -7.77
C VAL A 92 11.91 0.82 -7.52
N THR A 93 12.47 0.37 -6.41
CA THR A 93 13.88 0.53 -6.08
C THR A 93 14.57 -0.80 -6.31
N VAL A 94 15.31 -0.87 -7.41
CA VAL A 94 16.05 -2.08 -7.81
C VAL A 94 17.29 -2.26 -6.93
N GLN A 95 17.44 -3.44 -6.37
CA GLN A 95 18.60 -3.88 -5.60
C GLN A 95 19.19 -5.10 -6.28
N ASN A 96 20.53 -5.19 -6.31
CA ASN A 96 21.18 -6.23 -7.08
C ASN A 96 22.27 -6.87 -6.23
N GLY A 97 22.21 -8.18 -6.08
CA GLY A 97 23.30 -9.02 -5.57
C GLY A 97 24.46 -9.13 -6.56
N GLY A 98 25.49 -9.90 -6.17
CA GLY A 98 26.60 -10.25 -7.06
C GLY A 98 28.00 -10.06 -6.48
N GLY A 99 29.00 -10.23 -7.34
CA GLY A 99 30.40 -10.21 -6.93
C GLY A 99 31.37 -10.55 -8.05
N ALA A 100 32.67 -10.57 -7.72
CA ALA A 100 33.70 -10.91 -8.70
C ALA A 100 33.53 -12.34 -9.21
N PHE A 101 33.59 -12.53 -10.53
CA PHE A 101 33.35 -13.83 -11.19
C PHE A 101 31.94 -14.40 -10.97
N CYS A 102 30.96 -13.53 -10.73
CA CYS A 102 29.53 -13.83 -10.71
C CYS A 102 28.77 -13.00 -11.72
N THR A 103 27.65 -13.56 -12.17
CA THR A 103 26.61 -12.87 -12.93
C THR A 103 25.34 -12.86 -12.10
N SER A 104 24.77 -11.67 -11.90
CA SER A 104 23.40 -11.52 -11.41
C SER A 104 22.46 -11.36 -12.61
N ASP A 105 21.28 -11.97 -12.52
CA ASP A 105 20.16 -11.78 -13.43
C ASP A 105 18.94 -11.39 -12.60
N ASP A 106 18.43 -10.21 -12.91
CA ASP A 106 17.35 -9.52 -12.21
C ASP A 106 16.31 -9.03 -13.23
N THR A 107 15.96 -9.92 -14.16
CA THR A 107 15.08 -9.61 -15.29
C THR A 107 13.77 -10.37 -15.20
N GLY A 108 12.67 -9.72 -15.60
CA GLY A 108 11.36 -10.36 -15.70
C GLY A 108 10.47 -10.22 -14.46
N GLN A 109 10.81 -9.33 -13.53
CA GLN A 109 9.97 -9.01 -12.39
C GLN A 109 8.75 -8.17 -12.81
N ASP A 110 7.58 -8.55 -12.31
CA ASP A 110 6.30 -7.88 -12.57
C ASP A 110 5.72 -7.32 -11.26
N VAL A 111 5.11 -6.14 -11.36
CA VAL A 111 4.34 -5.52 -10.26
C VAL A 111 2.86 -5.53 -10.62
N ASP A 112 2.11 -6.36 -9.91
CA ASP A 112 0.66 -6.44 -9.99
C ASP A 112 0.03 -5.55 -8.92
N TYR A 113 -1.06 -4.85 -9.27
CA TYR A 113 -1.82 -4.06 -8.31
C TYR A 113 -3.33 -4.29 -8.47
N LYS A 114 -4.04 -4.22 -7.35
CA LYS A 114 -5.49 -4.32 -7.27
C LYS A 114 -6.03 -3.18 -6.43
N ILE A 115 -7.04 -2.49 -6.95
CA ILE A 115 -7.72 -1.40 -6.25
C ILE A 115 -9.14 -1.85 -5.93
N GLU A 116 -9.53 -1.72 -4.66
CA GLU A 116 -10.85 -2.09 -4.16
C GLU A 116 -11.52 -0.93 -3.42
N LEU A 117 -12.78 -0.68 -3.78
CA LEU A 117 -13.62 0.24 -3.04
C LEU A 117 -14.23 -0.49 -1.84
N VAL A 118 -13.77 -0.13 -0.65
CA VAL A 118 -14.27 -0.66 0.62
C VAL A 118 -15.30 0.31 1.20
N SER A 119 -16.50 -0.18 1.50
CA SER A 119 -17.56 0.59 2.16
C SER A 119 -17.59 0.30 3.66
N LEU A 120 -17.75 1.35 4.47
CA LEU A 120 -17.94 1.21 5.91
C LEU A 120 -19.41 0.91 6.22
N GLU A 121 -19.67 -0.21 6.89
CA GLU A 121 -20.97 -0.52 7.48
C GLU A 121 -20.90 -0.24 9.00
N TYR A 122 -21.82 0.56 9.53
CA TYR A 122 -21.80 0.98 10.93
C TYR A 122 -23.20 1.11 11.54
N THR A 123 -23.26 1.07 12.87
CA THR A 123 -24.49 1.33 13.65
C THR A 123 -24.20 2.36 14.74
N ILE A 124 -25.08 3.34 14.89
CA ILE A 124 -24.98 4.37 15.94
C ILE A 124 -26.02 4.06 17.03
N THR A 125 -25.54 3.88 18.26
CA THR A 125 -26.37 3.62 19.44
C THR A 125 -26.27 4.80 20.40
N ALA A 126 -27.40 5.31 20.86
CA ALA A 126 -27.42 6.32 21.92
C ALA A 126 -27.25 5.62 23.28
N VAL A 127 -26.37 6.18 24.13
CA VAL A 127 -26.09 5.72 25.49
C VAL A 127 -26.41 6.81 26.51
#